data_AF-A0A1Y2CDQ9-F1
#
_entry.id   AF-A0A1Y2CDQ9-F1
#
_cell.length_a   1.000
_cell.length_b   1.000
_cell.length_c   1.000
_cell.angle_alpha   90.00
_cell.angle_beta   90.00
_cell.angle_gamma   90.00
#
_symmetry.space_group_name_H-M   'P 1'
#
loop_
_entity.id
_entity.type
_entity.pdbx_description
1 polymer ?
#
loop_
_entity_poly.entity_id
_entity_poly.type
_entity_poly.pdbx_seq_one_letter_code
_entity_poly.pdbx_strand_id
1 'polypeptide(L)'
;MRFLTDLRYLEITNCKYEGLFPEVLFSLMVTAFEFREHIAVWSTFSFVGSLTNLRLLILRGTSLSGSIPSEIGNLVNLRNLCLEKSQFSGTIPSSIGMLTLLHTLILKSNKLEGNVPRELLNLTLLHTCDLRFNEGLSCDFEFPLLQLGNDKDVDKSDDESDDDDELSDGFGN
;
A
#
# COMPACT_ATOMS: atom_id res chain seq x y z
N MET A 1 1.82 -8.39 31.87
CA MET A 1 2.11 -7.74 30.58
C MET A 1 0.87 -7.87 29.71
N ARG A 2 0.14 -6.78 29.47
CA ARG A 2 -1.22 -6.79 28.89
C ARG A 2 -1.43 -5.62 27.90
N PHE A 3 -0.36 -5.14 27.27
CA PHE A 3 -0.32 -3.76 26.78
C PHE A 3 -0.50 -3.54 25.27
N LEU A 4 -0.75 -4.58 24.46
CA LEU A 4 -0.85 -4.40 22.99
C LEU A 4 -2.12 -4.95 22.34
N THR A 5 -3.04 -5.59 23.07
CA THR A 5 -4.20 -6.29 22.47
C THR A 5 -5.17 -5.38 21.71
N ASP A 6 -5.19 -4.08 22.01
CA ASP A 6 -6.11 -3.10 21.42
C ASP A 6 -5.44 -2.18 20.39
N LEU A 7 -4.17 -2.42 20.02
CA LEU A 7 -3.48 -1.59 19.05
C LEU A 7 -4.12 -1.74 17.67
N ARG A 8 -4.82 -0.69 17.23
CA ARG A 8 -5.50 -0.64 15.92
C ARG A 8 -4.75 0.15 14.86
N TYR A 9 -3.92 1.10 15.30
CA TYR A 9 -3.14 1.96 14.43
C TYR A 9 -1.67 1.85 14.85
N LEU A 10 -0.80 1.52 13.91
CA LEU A 10 0.64 1.50 14.09
C LEU A 10 1.27 2.37 13.01
N GLU A 11 1.78 3.52 13.44
CA GLU A 11 2.61 4.40 12.63
C GLU A 11 4.04 4.34 13.14
N ILE A 12 4.97 4.16 12.21
CA ILE A 12 6.40 4.24 12.50
C ILE A 12 6.98 5.27 11.53
N THR A 13 7.17 6.48 12.05
CA THR A 13 7.76 7.61 11.33
C THR A 13 9.08 7.97 12.00
N ASN A 14 10.09 8.28 11.20
CA ASN A 14 11.37 8.82 11.67
C ASN A 14 12.15 7.95 12.69
N CYS A 15 12.00 6.62 12.63
CA CYS A 15 12.71 5.67 13.49
C CYS A 15 13.73 4.85 12.70
N LYS A 16 14.98 4.77 13.18
CA LYS A 16 15.97 3.79 12.70
C LYS A 16 15.63 2.41 13.25
N TYR A 17 14.68 1.72 12.61
CA TYR A 17 14.36 0.35 12.98
C TYR A 17 15.25 -0.63 12.21
N GLU A 18 16.24 -1.20 12.89
CA GLU A 18 17.10 -2.26 12.39
C GLU A 18 16.68 -3.59 13.07
N GLY A 19 15.79 -4.35 12.44
CA GLY A 19 15.27 -5.59 13.00
C GLY A 19 14.25 -6.30 12.10
N LEU A 20 13.91 -7.55 12.44
CA LEU A 20 12.82 -8.29 11.81
C LEU A 20 11.47 -7.64 12.17
N PHE A 21 10.51 -7.68 11.26
CA PHE A 21 9.15 -7.23 11.55
C PHE A 21 8.61 -7.95 12.81
N PRO A 22 8.05 -7.24 13.80
CA PRO A 22 7.62 -7.88 15.05
C PRO A 22 6.44 -8.83 14.79
N GLU A 23 6.66 -10.14 14.86
CA GLU A 23 5.60 -11.16 14.65
C GLU A 23 4.42 -11.00 15.61
N VAL A 24 4.62 -10.35 16.76
CA VAL A 24 3.55 -10.00 17.69
C VAL A 24 2.45 -9.19 17.03
N LEU A 25 2.77 -8.38 16.00
CA LEU A 25 1.80 -7.59 15.24
C LEU A 25 0.83 -8.48 14.44
N PHE A 26 1.20 -9.72 14.10
CA PHE A 26 0.30 -10.68 13.44
C PHE A 26 -0.85 -11.12 14.36
N SER A 27 -0.65 -11.03 15.67
CA SER A 27 -1.68 -11.37 16.67
C SER A 27 -2.60 -10.20 17.03
N LEU A 28 -2.30 -9.00 16.52
CA LEU A 28 -3.04 -7.79 16.85
C LEU A 28 -4.14 -7.52 15.82
N MET A 29 -5.27 -6.99 16.28
CA MET A 29 -6.36 -6.49 15.41
C MET A 29 -6.01 -5.14 14.77
N VAL A 30 -4.81 -5.04 14.18
CA VAL A 30 -4.34 -3.82 13.52
C VAL A 30 -5.18 -3.57 12.28
N THR A 31 -5.72 -2.36 12.20
CA THR A 31 -6.52 -1.88 11.07
C THR A 31 -5.76 -0.87 10.21
N ALA A 32 -4.68 -0.30 10.72
CA ALA A 32 -3.86 0.65 9.98
C ALA A 32 -2.37 0.46 10.28
N PHE A 33 -1.57 0.40 9.22
CA PHE A 33 -0.13 0.21 9.29
C PHE A 33 0.56 1.19 8.33
N GLU A 34 1.37 2.08 8.90
CA GLU A 34 1.98 3.18 8.19
C GLU A 34 3.48 3.28 8.49
N PHE A 35 4.27 3.41 7.43
CA PHE A 35 5.73 3.52 7.48
C PHE A 35 6.20 4.55 6.44
N ARG A 36 6.86 5.62 6.88
CA ARG A 36 7.36 6.70 6.01
C ARG A 36 8.86 6.99 6.20
N GLU A 37 9.52 7.32 5.09
CA GLU A 37 10.82 8.04 5.01
C GLU A 37 12.12 7.37 5.53
N HIS A 38 12.24 6.04 5.64
CA HIS A 38 13.52 5.42 6.07
C HIS A 38 13.87 4.08 5.42
N ILE A 39 15.15 3.70 5.57
CA ILE A 39 15.76 2.45 5.11
C ILE A 39 15.21 1.26 5.92
N ALA A 40 14.01 0.80 5.60
CA ALA A 40 13.55 -0.51 6.07
C ALA A 40 14.31 -1.60 5.29
N VAL A 41 15.24 -2.30 5.95
CA VAL A 41 15.98 -3.45 5.38
C VAL A 41 15.21 -4.76 5.61
N TRP A 42 13.88 -4.74 5.57
CA TRP A 42 13.13 -5.99 5.56
C TRP A 42 13.34 -6.61 4.17
N SER A 43 14.11 -7.68 4.15
CA SER A 43 14.49 -8.40 2.93
C SER A 43 13.30 -9.04 2.22
N THR A 44 12.12 -9.09 2.84
CA THR A 44 10.88 -9.59 2.22
C THR A 44 9.63 -8.88 2.76
N PHE A 45 8.71 -8.53 1.85
CA PHE A 45 7.38 -7.95 2.14
C PHE A 45 6.29 -9.04 2.33
N SER A 46 6.68 -10.32 2.36
CA SER A 46 5.76 -11.47 2.34
C SER A 46 4.86 -11.58 3.58
N PHE A 47 5.29 -11.05 4.73
CA PHE A 47 4.51 -11.14 5.97
C PHE A 47 3.18 -10.38 5.93
N VAL A 48 3.05 -9.39 5.03
CA VAL A 48 1.91 -8.48 4.99
C VAL A 48 0.58 -9.20 4.88
N GLY A 49 0.53 -10.33 4.16
CA GLY A 49 -0.70 -11.11 3.95
C GLY A 49 -1.26 -11.78 5.21
N SER A 50 -0.52 -11.74 6.33
CA SER A 50 -1.02 -12.20 7.64
C SER A 50 -1.88 -11.15 8.37
N LEU A 51 -1.83 -9.88 7.94
CA LEU A 51 -2.52 -8.76 8.58
C LEU A 51 -3.96 -8.61 8.06
N THR A 52 -4.78 -9.67 8.07
CA THR A 52 -6.07 -9.72 7.34
C THR A 52 -7.13 -8.71 7.79
N ASN A 53 -6.96 -8.07 8.95
CA ASN A 53 -7.85 -7.01 9.45
C ASN A 53 -7.47 -5.60 8.96
N LEU A 54 -6.37 -5.47 8.21
CA LEU A 54 -5.84 -4.20 7.77
C LEU A 54 -6.80 -3.52 6.78
N ARG A 55 -7.03 -2.22 7.02
CA ARG A 55 -7.81 -1.29 6.21
C ARG A 55 -6.93 -0.26 5.52
N LEU A 56 -5.81 0.12 6.16
CA LEU A 56 -4.86 1.10 5.66
C LEU A 56 -3.44 0.49 5.66
N LEU A 57 -2.78 0.51 4.50
CA LEU A 57 -1.37 0.16 4.35
C LEU A 57 -0.64 1.25 3.58
N ILE A 58 0.24 1.98 4.27
CA ILE A 58 1.09 3.02 3.68
C ILE A 58 2.56 2.66 3.91
N LEU A 59 3.30 2.44 2.83
CA LEU A 59 4.73 2.22 2.80
C LEU A 59 5.34 3.20 1.79
N ARG A 60 5.65 4.42 2.23
CA ARG A 60 6.08 5.51 1.37
C ARG A 60 7.53 5.89 1.62
N GLY A 61 8.32 6.02 0.55
CA GLY A 61 9.71 6.48 0.67
C GLY A 61 10.58 5.50 1.47
N THR A 62 10.32 4.19 1.34
CA THR A 62 11.03 3.15 2.08
C THR A 62 12.08 2.47 1.21
N SER A 63 13.11 1.85 1.83
CA SER A 63 14.05 0.98 1.09
C SER A 63 13.53 -0.45 0.87
N LEU A 64 12.22 -0.68 1.05
CA LEU A 64 11.61 -1.98 0.76
C LEU A 64 11.76 -2.30 -0.72
N SER A 65 12.16 -3.54 -0.99
CA SER A 65 12.49 -4.03 -2.33
C SER A 65 11.96 -5.45 -2.54
N GLY A 66 12.04 -5.94 -3.78
CA GLY A 66 11.48 -7.22 -4.19
C GLY A 66 10.07 -7.09 -4.76
N SER A 67 9.39 -8.21 -4.97
CA SER A 67 8.05 -8.22 -5.59
C SER A 67 6.94 -7.99 -4.58
N ILE A 68 5.82 -7.42 -5.07
CA ILE A 68 4.56 -7.42 -4.32
C ILE A 68 4.09 -8.89 -4.23
N PRO A 69 3.97 -9.48 -3.02
CA PRO A 69 3.59 -10.87 -2.86
C PRO A 69 2.13 -11.08 -3.23
N SER A 70 1.79 -12.26 -3.74
CA SER A 70 0.41 -12.64 -4.05
C SER A 70 -0.51 -12.60 -2.83
N GLU A 71 0.06 -12.79 -1.65
CA GLU A 71 -0.58 -12.79 -0.34
C GLU A 71 -1.17 -11.42 0.02
N ILE A 72 -0.84 -10.35 -0.73
CA ILE A 72 -1.54 -9.07 -0.62
C ILE A 72 -3.05 -9.25 -0.82
N GLY A 73 -3.48 -10.20 -1.65
CA GLY A 73 -4.90 -10.52 -1.87
C GLY A 73 -5.63 -11.06 -0.65
N ASN A 74 -4.92 -11.46 0.42
CA ASN A 74 -5.54 -11.86 1.68
C ASN A 74 -6.10 -10.68 2.49
N LEU A 75 -5.70 -9.44 2.16
CA LEU A 75 -6.10 -8.23 2.86
C LEU A 75 -7.49 -7.75 2.40
N VAL A 76 -8.49 -8.62 2.42
CA VAL A 76 -9.82 -8.36 1.84
C VAL A 76 -10.57 -7.17 2.46
N ASN A 77 -10.12 -6.68 3.63
CA ASN A 77 -10.65 -5.50 4.31
C ASN A 77 -9.94 -4.19 3.93
N LEU A 78 -8.90 -4.25 3.09
CA LEU A 78 -8.06 -3.12 2.74
C LEU A 78 -8.84 -2.10 1.91
N ARG A 79 -8.73 -0.83 2.31
CA ARG A 79 -9.35 0.33 1.68
C ARG A 79 -8.31 1.20 0.98
N ASN A 80 -7.12 1.32 1.55
CA ASN A 80 -6.07 2.19 1.02
C ASN A 80 -4.74 1.43 1.00
N LEU A 81 -4.15 1.34 -0.19
CA LEU A 81 -2.83 0.75 -0.42
C LEU A 81 -1.92 1.78 -1.09
N CYS A 82 -0.87 2.21 -0.39
CA CYS A 82 0.15 3.11 -0.90
C CYS A 82 1.53 2.48 -0.72
N LEU A 83 2.23 2.18 -1.82
CA LEU A 83 3.60 1.66 -1.85
C LEU A 83 4.55 2.63 -2.57
N GLU A 84 4.23 3.93 -2.58
CA GLU A 84 4.89 4.94 -3.40
C GLU A 84 6.38 5.13 -3.05
N LYS A 85 7.21 5.45 -4.05
CA LYS A 85 8.62 5.81 -3.86
C LYS A 85 9.39 4.74 -3.08
N SER A 86 9.13 3.47 -3.38
CA SER A 86 9.85 2.32 -2.82
C SER A 86 10.64 1.60 -3.93
N GLN A 87 11.34 0.52 -3.62
CA GLN A 87 12.13 -0.26 -4.59
C GLN A 87 11.42 -1.55 -5.02
N PHE A 88 10.08 -1.58 -5.00
CA PHE A 88 9.33 -2.76 -5.44
C PHE A 88 9.55 -3.03 -6.94
N SER A 89 9.71 -4.30 -7.31
CA SER A 89 10.01 -4.73 -8.68
C SER A 89 9.18 -5.95 -9.10
N GLY A 90 9.29 -6.38 -10.36
CA GLY A 90 8.47 -7.48 -10.88
C GLY A 90 7.03 -7.04 -11.19
N THR A 91 6.11 -7.99 -11.27
CA THR A 91 4.73 -7.72 -11.71
C THR A 91 3.79 -7.33 -10.57
N ILE A 92 2.70 -6.64 -10.90
CA ILE A 92 1.55 -6.49 -10.00
C ILE A 92 0.81 -7.84 -9.97
N PRO A 93 0.66 -8.50 -8.80
CA PRO A 93 0.01 -9.80 -8.73
C PRO A 93 -1.49 -9.69 -9.03
N SER A 94 -2.05 -10.64 -9.77
CA SER A 94 -3.50 -10.68 -10.10
C SER A 94 -4.40 -10.76 -8.86
N SER A 95 -3.87 -11.28 -7.75
CA SER A 95 -4.56 -11.33 -6.45
C SER A 95 -4.93 -9.95 -5.90
N ILE A 96 -4.36 -8.86 -6.43
CA ILE A 96 -4.79 -7.50 -6.10
C ILE A 96 -6.28 -7.27 -6.40
N GLY A 97 -6.84 -7.97 -7.39
CA GLY A 97 -8.27 -7.91 -7.72
C GLY A 97 -9.19 -8.56 -6.67
N MET A 98 -8.64 -9.19 -5.63
CA MET A 98 -9.41 -9.70 -4.48
C MET A 98 -9.76 -8.59 -3.47
N LEU A 99 -9.09 -7.44 -3.56
CA LEU A 99 -9.26 -6.30 -2.64
C LEU A 99 -10.52 -5.48 -2.97
N THR A 100 -11.68 -6.12 -3.04
CA THR A 100 -12.93 -5.50 -3.54
C THR A 100 -13.41 -4.28 -2.74
N LEU A 101 -12.87 -4.04 -1.53
CA LEU A 101 -13.12 -2.87 -0.69
C LEU A 101 -12.11 -1.73 -0.90
N LEU A 102 -11.18 -1.86 -1.85
CA LEU A 102 -10.12 -0.89 -2.09
C LEU A 102 -10.65 0.35 -2.79
N HIS A 103 -10.36 1.50 -2.20
CA HIS A 103 -10.71 2.84 -2.63
C HIS A 103 -9.55 3.52 -3.36
N THR A 104 -8.33 3.30 -2.84
CA THR A 104 -7.10 3.95 -3.32
C THR A 104 -5.97 2.94 -3.51
N LEU A 105 -5.38 2.95 -4.70
CA LEU A 105 -4.20 2.16 -5.08
C LEU A 105 -3.11 3.08 -5.63
N ILE A 106 -2.03 3.28 -4.87
CA ILE A 106 -0.87 4.08 -5.28
C ILE A 106 0.36 3.18 -5.30
N LEU A 107 0.88 2.87 -6.49
CA LEU A 107 2.13 2.12 -6.70
C LEU A 107 3.18 2.95 -7.45
N LYS A 108 2.95 4.26 -7.56
CA LYS A 108 3.77 5.21 -8.29
C LYS A 108 5.24 5.19 -7.83
N SER A 109 6.16 5.46 -8.76
CA SER A 109 7.60 5.58 -8.50
C SER A 109 8.22 4.32 -7.88
N ASN A 110 8.01 3.17 -8.52
CA ASN A 110 8.66 1.90 -8.20
C ASN A 110 9.38 1.36 -9.45
N LYS A 111 9.83 0.11 -9.41
CA LYS A 111 10.47 -0.62 -10.54
C LYS A 111 9.55 -1.74 -11.05
N LEU A 112 8.24 -1.56 -10.99
CA LEU A 112 7.27 -2.56 -11.42
C LEU A 112 7.30 -2.70 -12.95
N GLU A 113 7.05 -3.91 -13.43
CA GLU A 113 7.13 -4.28 -14.83
C GLU A 113 6.05 -5.28 -15.25
N GLY A 114 5.88 -5.45 -16.56
CA GLY A 114 4.90 -6.36 -17.15
C GLY A 114 3.53 -5.73 -17.33
N ASN A 115 2.54 -6.56 -17.66
CA ASN A 115 1.19 -6.07 -17.91
C ASN A 115 0.45 -5.82 -16.59
N VAL A 116 -0.29 -4.72 -16.53
CA VAL A 116 -1.27 -4.47 -15.47
C VAL A 116 -2.29 -5.63 -15.46
N PRO A 117 -2.61 -6.24 -14.30
CA PRO A 117 -3.55 -7.36 -14.26
C PRO A 117 -4.97 -6.87 -14.56
N ARG A 118 -5.68 -7.61 -15.43
CA ARG A 118 -7.09 -7.33 -15.76
C ARG A 118 -8.00 -7.45 -14.54
N GLU A 119 -7.57 -8.17 -13.52
CA GLU A 119 -8.23 -8.32 -12.24
C GLU A 119 -8.41 -6.99 -11.49
N LEU A 120 -7.69 -5.92 -11.84
CA LEU A 120 -8.00 -4.57 -11.34
C LEU A 120 -9.42 -4.12 -11.70
N LEU A 121 -10.02 -4.67 -12.76
CA LEU A 121 -11.42 -4.41 -13.13
C LEU A 121 -12.42 -4.92 -12.08
N ASN A 122 -12.01 -5.81 -11.16
CA ASN A 122 -12.86 -6.27 -10.07
C ASN A 122 -12.98 -5.25 -8.94
N LEU A 123 -12.11 -4.22 -8.91
CA LEU A 123 -12.07 -3.20 -7.87
C LEU A 123 -13.12 -2.12 -8.11
N THR A 124 -14.39 -2.50 -8.00
CA THR A 124 -15.54 -1.63 -8.33
C THR A 124 -15.68 -0.41 -7.42
N LEU A 125 -15.06 -0.43 -6.24
CA LEU A 125 -15.02 0.71 -5.30
C LEU A 125 -13.77 1.58 -5.49
N LEU A 126 -12.86 1.23 -6.41
CA LEU A 126 -11.64 2.00 -6.64
C LEU A 126 -11.97 3.31 -7.33
N HIS A 127 -11.54 4.41 -6.74
CA HIS A 127 -11.69 5.76 -7.31
C HIS A 127 -10.35 6.45 -7.55
N THR A 128 -9.25 5.92 -7.01
CA THR A 128 -7.89 6.45 -7.25
C THR A 128 -6.92 5.32 -7.60
N CYS A 129 -6.28 5.40 -8.77
CA CYS A 129 -5.26 4.44 -9.21
C CYS A 129 -4.07 5.18 -9.85
N ASP A 130 -2.92 5.18 -9.17
CA ASP A 130 -1.69 5.80 -9.69
C ASP A 130 -0.55 4.78 -9.79
N LEU A 131 -0.20 4.42 -11.02
CA LEU A 131 0.89 3.50 -11.37
C LEU A 131 2.04 4.22 -12.11
N ARG A 132 2.03 5.56 -12.18
CA ARG A 132 3.03 6.34 -12.93
C ARG A 132 4.44 6.10 -12.43
N PHE A 133 5.43 6.43 -13.28
CA PHE A 133 6.85 6.25 -12.96
C PHE A 133 7.22 4.81 -12.61
N ASN A 134 6.59 3.84 -13.29
CA ASN A 134 7.01 2.44 -13.37
C ASN A 134 7.27 2.12 -14.84
N GLU A 135 8.52 2.30 -15.29
CA GLU A 135 8.87 2.28 -16.71
C GLU A 135 8.57 0.95 -17.41
N GLY A 136 8.52 -0.16 -16.67
CA GLY A 136 8.28 -1.49 -17.22
C GLY A 136 6.80 -1.86 -17.34
N LEU A 137 5.86 -1.04 -16.84
CA LEU A 137 4.44 -1.37 -16.87
C LEU A 137 3.80 -1.06 -18.23
N SER A 138 3.00 -1.99 -18.72
CA SER A 138 2.11 -1.82 -19.87
C SER A 138 0.67 -2.15 -19.50
N CYS A 139 -0.30 -1.61 -20.25
CA CYS A 139 -1.71 -1.93 -20.07
C CYS A 139 -2.37 -2.17 -21.43
N ASP A 140 -3.05 -3.31 -21.57
CA ASP A 140 -3.73 -3.77 -22.79
C ASP A 140 -5.26 -3.63 -22.71
N PHE A 141 -5.77 -2.90 -21.72
CA PHE A 141 -7.21 -2.67 -21.53
C PHE A 141 -7.48 -1.22 -21.12
N GLU A 142 -8.69 -0.76 -21.40
CA GLU A 142 -9.16 0.54 -20.94
C GLU A 142 -9.55 0.46 -19.45
N PHE A 143 -8.92 1.29 -18.63
CA PHE A 143 -9.28 1.46 -17.23
C PHE A 143 -9.38 2.96 -16.93
N PRO A 144 -10.60 3.51 -16.76
CA PRO A 144 -10.84 4.96 -16.78
C PRO A 144 -10.05 5.78 -15.75
N LEU A 145 -9.64 5.15 -14.65
CA LEU A 145 -8.94 5.80 -13.54
C LEU A 145 -7.42 5.53 -13.54
N LEU A 146 -6.92 4.78 -14.53
CA LEU A 146 -5.52 4.37 -14.60
C LEU A 146 -4.62 5.55 -14.95
N GLN A 147 -3.79 5.98 -14.00
CA GLN A 147 -2.66 6.85 -14.33
C GLN A 147 -1.42 5.99 -14.59
N LEU A 148 -0.91 6.03 -15.83
CA LEU A 148 0.27 5.28 -16.29
C LEU A 148 1.22 6.22 -17.05
N GLY A 149 2.51 5.88 -17.10
CA GLY A 149 3.53 6.65 -17.82
C GLY A 149 4.33 7.62 -16.94
N ASN A 150 5.12 8.46 -17.58
CA ASN A 150 6.10 9.36 -16.94
C ASN A 150 5.67 10.83 -17.01
N ASP A 151 4.38 11.10 -17.21
CA ASP A 151 3.93 12.45 -17.54
C ASP A 151 4.36 13.45 -16.47
N LYS A 152 5.13 14.44 -16.92
CA LYS A 152 5.83 15.46 -16.12
C LYS A 152 4.92 16.57 -15.58
N ASP A 153 3.60 16.40 -15.69
CA ASP A 153 2.63 17.48 -15.49
C ASP A 153 1.73 17.32 -14.24
N VAL A 154 2.15 16.54 -13.24
CA VAL A 154 1.59 16.63 -11.88
C VAL A 154 2.73 16.71 -10.84
N ASP A 155 3.64 17.66 -11.05
CA ASP A 155 4.66 18.05 -10.07
C ASP A 155 4.42 19.48 -9.56
N LYS A 156 3.14 19.84 -9.41
CA LYS A 156 2.70 21.11 -8.79
C LYS A 156 1.43 20.90 -7.97
N SER A 157 1.49 20.09 -6.91
CA SER A 157 0.62 20.20 -5.72
C SER A 157 0.63 18.94 -4.84
N ASP A 158 1.77 18.48 -4.30
CA ASP A 158 1.74 17.52 -3.17
C ASP A 158 2.90 17.78 -2.18
N ASP A 159 3.33 19.05 -2.09
CA ASP A 159 4.02 19.61 -0.92
C ASP A 159 3.03 20.42 -0.05
N GLU A 160 1.73 20.28 -0.31
CA GLU A 160 0.68 20.77 0.59
C GLU A 160 0.39 19.66 1.59
N SER A 161 0.69 19.98 2.85
CA SER A 161 0.07 19.46 4.08
C SER A 161 -0.67 18.13 3.91
N ASP A 162 -0.16 17.09 4.56
CA ASP A 162 -1.02 16.03 5.11
C ASP A 162 -2.09 16.76 5.97
N ASP A 163 -3.18 17.19 5.33
CA ASP A 163 -4.41 17.55 5.99
C ASP A 163 -4.87 16.22 6.61
N ASP A 164 -4.61 16.15 7.92
CA ASP A 164 -5.25 15.28 8.90
C ASP A 164 -6.77 15.45 8.86
N ASP A 165 -7.42 15.20 7.72
CA ASP A 165 -8.87 15.22 7.61
C ASP A 165 -9.43 13.83 7.88
N GLU A 166 -9.82 13.70 9.15
CA GLU A 166 -10.94 12.92 9.65
C GLU A 166 -10.83 11.38 9.60
N LEU A 167 -10.04 10.84 10.52
CA LEU A 167 -10.50 9.66 11.29
C LEU A 167 -11.48 10.10 12.38
N SER A 168 -12.61 10.71 11.99
CA SER A 168 -13.77 10.95 12.86
C SER A 168 -14.87 9.92 12.60
N ASP A 169 -14.51 8.63 12.52
CA ASP A 169 -15.51 7.59 12.72
C ASP A 169 -15.85 7.54 14.21
N GLY A 170 -16.90 8.29 14.54
CA GLY A 170 -17.51 8.35 15.85
C GLY A 170 -17.81 6.96 16.40
N PHE A 171 -17.18 6.63 17.52
CA PHE A 171 -17.79 5.73 18.50
C PHE A 171 -18.94 6.48 19.15
N GLY A 172 -20.08 6.52 18.44
CA GLY A 172 -21.36 6.97 18.96
C GLY A 172 -22.01 5.89 19.80
N ASN A 173 -22.05 6.17 21.11
CA ASN A 173 -22.84 5.59 22.21
C ASN A 173 -22.64 4.11 22.59
#